data_AF-A0A945W3H6-F1
#
_entry.id   AF-A0A945W3H6-F1
#
_cell.length_a   1.000
_cell.length_b   1.000
_cell.length_c   1.000
_cell.angle_alpha   90.00
_cell.angle_beta   90.00
_cell.angle_gamma   90.00
#
_symmetry.space_group_name_H-M   'P 1'
#
loop_
_entity.id
_entity.type
_entity.pdbx_description
1 polymer ?
#
loop_
_entity_poly.entity_id
_entity_poly.type
_entity_poly.pdbx_seq_one_letter_code
_entity_poly.pdbx_strand_id
1 'polypeptide(L)' 'MYLNSDQICIVCLREPKDNFNLIKHHITYYPETIAYVHFDCHNKIHDPDNPLTTFIQYDREDSKQFYKDKKSR' A
#
# COMPACT_ATOMS: atom_id res chain seq x y z
N MET A 1 2.41 10.59 -3.94
CA MET A 1 1.02 10.73 -4.41
C MET A 1 0.14 9.76 -3.65
N TYR A 2 -1.11 10.11 -3.36
CA TYR A 2 -2.10 9.20 -2.80
C TYR A 2 -3.15 8.86 -3.87
N LEU A 3 -3.49 7.58 -4.07
CA LEU A 3 -4.51 7.16 -5.04
C LEU A 3 -5.95 7.27 -4.51
N ASN A 4 -6.11 7.31 -3.19
CA ASN A 4 -7.38 7.44 -2.50
C ASN A 4 -7.18 8.14 -1.14
N SER A 5 -8.28 8.50 -0.48
CA SER A 5 -8.29 8.93 0.93
C SER A 5 -8.37 7.72 1.88
N ASP A 6 -8.21 7.97 3.17
CA ASP A 6 -8.33 6.98 4.24
C ASP A 6 -9.79 6.60 4.58
N GLN A 7 -10.76 7.13 3.83
CA GLN A 7 -12.20 6.87 4.03
C GLN A 7 -12.68 5.62 3.31
N ILE A 8 -12.09 5.26 2.17
CA ILE A 8 -12.55 4.13 1.34
C ILE A 8 -11.35 3.30 0.91
N CYS A 9 -11.38 2.00 1.21
CA CYS A 9 -10.38 1.05 0.75
C CYS A 9 -10.43 0.91 -0.78
N ILE A 10 -9.34 1.18 -1.48
CA ILE A 10 -9.32 1.13 -2.95
C ILE A 10 -9.49 -0.29 -3.52
N VAL A 11 -9.20 -1.32 -2.73
CA VAL A 11 -9.29 -2.73 -3.17
C VAL A 11 -10.73 -3.26 -3.10
N CYS A 12 -11.44 -3.00 -2.01
CA CYS A 12 -12.79 -3.55 -1.82
C CYS A 12 -13.91 -2.51 -1.80
N LEU A 13 -13.58 -1.23 -1.98
CA LEU A 13 -14.49 -0.09 -2.08
C LEU A 13 -15.43 0.07 -0.88
N ARG A 14 -14.97 -0.34 0.30
CA ARG A 14 -15.70 -0.22 1.57
C ARG A 14 -14.98 0.70 2.53
N GLU A 15 -15.78 1.32 3.39
CA GLU A 15 -15.30 2.13 4.51
C GLU A 15 -14.54 1.27 5.54
N PRO A 16 -13.67 1.87 6.35
CA PRO A 16 -13.17 1.24 7.56
C PRO A 16 -14.35 0.79 8.44
N LYS A 17 -14.24 -0.41 9.02
CA LYS A 17 -15.19 -0.83 10.07
C LYS A 17 -14.91 -0.03 11.34
N ASP A 18 -15.90 0.14 12.22
CA ASP A 18 -15.74 0.88 13.47
C ASP A 18 -14.44 0.50 14.20
N ASN A 19 -13.64 1.51 14.56
CA ASN A 19 -12.30 1.42 15.17
C ASN A 19 -11.16 0.82 14.33
N PHE A 20 -11.38 0.41 13.07
CA PHE A 20 -10.34 -0.15 12.20
C PHE A 20 -9.98 0.80 11.05
N ASN A 21 -8.97 1.65 11.27
CA ASN A 21 -8.45 2.55 10.24
C ASN A 21 -7.85 1.79 9.05
N LEU A 22 -7.88 2.41 7.87
CA LEU A 22 -7.14 1.93 6.70
C LEU A 22 -5.63 2.12 6.91
N ILE A 23 -4.83 1.18 6.41
CA ILE A 23 -3.37 1.26 6.43
C ILE A 23 -2.83 1.76 5.10
N LYS A 24 -1.64 2.36 5.14
CA LYS A 24 -0.91 2.77 3.93
C LYS A 24 -0.26 1.55 3.27
N HIS A 25 -0.46 1.43 1.98
CA HIS A 25 0.19 0.46 1.09
C HIS A 25 0.99 1.22 0.04
N HIS A 26 2.29 0.92 -0.09
CA HIS A 26 3.13 1.50 -1.13
C HIS A 26 2.88 0.77 -2.45
N ILE A 27 2.52 1.51 -3.51
CA ILE A 27 2.39 0.97 -4.87
C ILE A 27 3.67 1.18 -5.67
N THR A 28 4.34 2.32 -5.46
CA THR A 28 5.68 2.63 -5.99
C THR A 28 6.46 3.37 -4.93
N TYR A 29 7.79 3.19 -4.88
CA TYR A 29 8.66 3.96 -4.00
C TYR A 29 9.26 5.20 -4.69
N TYR A 30 9.46 5.14 -6.02
CA TYR A 30 10.12 6.19 -6.80
C TYR A 30 9.40 6.44 -8.15
N PRO A 31 8.62 7.52 -8.30
CA PRO A 31 8.13 8.42 -7.24
C PRO A 31 7.21 7.68 -6.24
N GLU A 32 7.10 8.15 -5.00
CA GLU A 32 6.28 7.49 -3.98
C GLU A 32 4.79 7.59 -4.34
N THR A 33 4.12 6.44 -4.46
CA THR A 33 2.66 6.33 -4.61
C THR A 33 2.11 5.43 -3.52
N ILE A 34 1.11 5.91 -2.78
CA ILE A 34 0.49 5.21 -1.65
C ILE A 34 -1.01 5.05 -1.91
N ALA A 35 -1.57 3.92 -1.48
CA ALA A 35 -3.00 3.71 -1.35
C ALA A 35 -3.38 3.38 0.10
N TYR A 36 -4.61 3.70 0.48
CA TYR A 36 -5.20 3.27 1.74
C TYR A 36 -6.03 2.00 1.52
N VAL A 37 -5.75 0.97 2.31
CA VAL A 37 -6.40 -0.35 2.21
C VAL A 37 -6.71 -0.92 3.58
N HIS A 38 -7.70 -1.81 3.67
CA HIS A 38 -7.87 -2.62 4.89
C HIS A 38 -6.69 -3.57 5.04
N PHE A 39 -6.39 -3.98 6.27
CA PHE A 39 -5.34 -4.98 6.55
C PHE A 39 -5.54 -6.28 5.76
N ASP A 40 -6.77 -6.79 5.70
CA ASP A 40 -7.08 -8.01 4.93
C ASP A 40 -6.89 -7.79 3.41
N CYS A 41 -7.15 -6.57 2.92
CA CYS A 41 -6.92 -6.24 1.52
C CYS A 41 -5.42 -6.10 1.21
N HIS A 42 -4.63 -5.57 2.14
CA HIS A 42 -3.17 -5.56 2.04
C HIS A 42 -2.60 -6.98 1.95
N ASN A 43 -3.10 -7.91 2.77
CA ASN A 43 -2.68 -9.30 2.70
C ASN A 43 -3.03 -9.95 1.36
N LYS A 44 -4.19 -9.63 0.76
CA LYS A 44 -4.55 -10.07 -0.59
C LYS A 44 -3.64 -9.49 -1.67
N ILE A 45 -3.19 -8.24 -1.52
CA ILE A 45 -2.22 -7.66 -2.47
C ILE A 45 -0.93 -8.49 -2.49
N HIS A 46 -0.46 -8.91 -1.31
CA HIS A 46 0.76 -9.70 -1.13
C HIS A 46 0.53 -11.21 -1.02
N ASP A 47 -0.61 -11.71 -1.52
CA ASP A 47 -0.87 -13.15 -1.54
C ASP A 47 0.24 -13.86 -2.33
N PRO A 48 0.88 -14.92 -1.78
CA PRO A 48 2.02 -15.55 -2.41
C PRO A 48 1.66 -16.33 -3.67
N ASP A 49 0.40 -16.78 -3.80
CA ASP A 49 -0.08 -17.59 -4.92
C ASP A 49 -0.78 -16.72 -5.98
N ASN A 50 -1.51 -15.70 -5.56
CA ASN A 50 -2.32 -14.82 -6.41
C ASN A 50 -2.22 -13.34 -6.00
N PRO A 51 -1.04 -12.71 -6.12
CA PRO A 51 -0.87 -11.32 -5.73
C PRO A 51 -1.65 -10.38 -6.64
N LEU A 52 -2.19 -9.29 -6.07
CA LEU A 52 -2.79 -8.21 -6.86
C LEU A 52 -1.69 -7.27 -7.38
N THR A 53 -0.98 -7.73 -8.41
CA THR A 53 0.20 -7.04 -8.97
C THR A 53 -0.06 -5.62 -9.48
N THR A 54 -1.32 -5.26 -9.80
CA THR A 54 -1.70 -3.87 -10.12
C THR A 54 -1.34 -2.87 -9.00
N PHE A 55 -1.31 -3.33 -7.75
CA PHE A 55 -0.93 -2.55 -6.57
C PHE A 55 0.55 -2.75 -6.16
N ILE A 56 1.35 -3.45 -6.96
CA ILE A 56 2.79 -3.68 -6.70
C ILE A 56 3.57 -3.29 -7.96
N GLN A 57 4.13 -2.08 -7.97
CA GLN A 57 4.89 -1.52 -9.08
C GLN A 57 6.30 -1.12 -8.62
N TYR A 58 6.91 -1.97 -7.79
CA TYR A 58 8.27 -1.79 -7.29
C TYR A 58 8.96 -3.15 -7.16
N ASP A 59 10.29 -3.11 -7.17
CA ASP A 59 11.13 -4.25 -6.85
C ASP A 59 11.50 -4.26 -5.37
N ARG A 60 11.91 -5.43 -4.87
CA ARG A 60 12.26 -5.62 -3.45
C ARG A 60 13.35 -4.65 -2.97
N GLU A 61 14.30 -4.31 -3.83
CA GLU A 61 15.40 -3.41 -3.50
C GLU A 61 14.94 -1.95 -3.35
N ASP A 62 13.87 -1.54 -4.04
CA ASP A 62 13.32 -0.17 -3.94
C ASP A 62 12.87 0.13 -2.51
N SER A 63 12.22 -0.84 -1.86
CA SER A 63 11.77 -0.69 -0.47
C SER A 63 12.95 -0.43 0.48
N LYS A 64 14.05 -1.16 0.30
CA LYS A 64 15.25 -1.03 1.14
C LYS A 64 15.90 0.33 0.94
N GLN A 65 16.07 0.74 -0.32
CA GLN A 65 16.67 2.02 -0.65
C GLN A 65 15.82 3.19 -0.12
N PHE A 66 14.50 3.09 -0.23
CA PHE A 66 13.58 4.12 0.24
C PHE A 66 13.69 4.39 1.74
N TYR A 67 13.69 3.33 2.56
CA TYR A 67 13.85 3.49 4.00
C TYR A 67 15.26 3.93 4.41
N LYS A 68 16.29 3.58 3.63
CA LYS A 68 17.65 4.09 3.83
C LYS A 68 17.72 5.60 3.58
N ASP A 69 17.20 6.05 2.44
CA ASP A 69 17.18 7.47 2.07
C ASP A 69 16.35 8.29 3.07
N LYS A 70 15.23 7.75 3.56
CA LYS A 70 14.36 8.41 4.54
C LYS A 70 15.01 8.56 5.91
N LYS A 71 15.89 7.63 6.32
CA LYS A 71 16.66 7.74 7.57
C LYS A 71 17.83 8.72 7.48
N SER A 72 18.29 9.03 6.27
CA SER A 72 19.39 9.96 6.01
C SER A 72 18.94 11.41 5.80
N ARG A 73 17.64 11.69 5.87
CA ARG A 73 17.06 13.05 5.87
C ARG A 73 16.63 13.45 7.27
#